data_AF-A0A2X2Y9E8-F1
#
_entry.id   AF-A0A2X2Y9E8-F1
#
_cell.length_a   1.000
_cell.length_b   1.000
_cell.length_c   1.000
_cell.angle_alpha   90.00
_cell.angle_beta   90.00
_cell.angle_gamma   90.00
#
_symmetry.space_group_name_H-M   'P 1'
#
loop_
_entity.id
_entity.type
_entity.pdbx_description
1 polymer ?
#
loop_
_entity_poly.entity_id
_entity_poly.type
_entity_poly.pdbx_seq_one_letter_code
_entity_poly.pdbx_strand_id
1 'polypeptide(L)'
;MGLLNSLSKALSIMLQYHVPPQDISKMLRGQKYEPYGFVQKHPYIKYVSSISDLISKIIDIEVGDFSRCQVKPENYDLNTNARNIFNTKDIIKDQIATNSPNYANGESKNSNNNNNVSNNDLNSDNMYRTVKGNTIAGERLYCSTCPTCSSTRMVRNGTCLVCLDCGSTTGCS
;
A
#
# COMPACT_ATOMS: atom_id res chain seq x y z
N MET A 1 -19.37 21.60 -9.56
CA MET A 1 -19.54 20.79 -10.79
C MET A 1 -18.51 21.10 -11.91
N GLY A 2 -17.94 22.31 -12.01
CA GLY A 2 -17.03 22.64 -13.12
C GLY A 2 -15.64 22.01 -13.05
N LEU A 3 -15.04 21.94 -11.86
CA LEU A 3 -13.63 21.53 -11.72
C LEU A 3 -13.39 20.06 -12.11
N LEU A 4 -14.18 19.13 -11.58
CA LEU A 4 -14.00 17.70 -11.88
C LEU A 4 -14.18 17.41 -13.38
N ASN A 5 -15.13 18.10 -14.02
CA ASN A 5 -15.34 17.98 -15.47
C ASN A 5 -14.13 18.50 -16.26
N SER A 6 -13.60 19.66 -15.87
CA SER A 6 -12.39 20.22 -16.48
C SER A 6 -11.17 19.32 -16.28
N LEU A 7 -10.98 18.82 -15.05
CA LEU A 7 -9.90 17.90 -14.70
C LEU A 7 -9.97 16.59 -15.50
N SER A 8 -11.16 16.00 -15.61
CA SER A 8 -11.38 14.77 -16.35
C SER A 8 -11.07 14.94 -17.84
N LYS A 9 -11.47 16.08 -18.42
CA LYS A 9 -11.15 16.42 -19.82
C LYS A 9 -9.65 16.62 -20.02
N ALA A 10 -8.98 17.35 -19.13
CA ALA A 10 -7.55 17.57 -19.20
C ALA A 10 -6.77 16.26 -19.15
N LEU A 11 -7.11 15.35 -18.23
CA LEU A 11 -6.48 14.04 -18.12
C LEU A 11 -6.74 13.16 -19.35
N SER A 12 -7.96 13.18 -19.88
CA SER A 12 -8.29 12.46 -21.11
C SER A 12 -7.42 12.92 -22.28
N ILE A 13 -7.25 14.22 -22.44
CA ILE A 13 -6.39 14.81 -23.47
C ILE A 13 -4.92 14.44 -23.23
N MET A 14 -4.41 14.60 -22.01
CA MET A 14 -3.01 14.28 -21.67
C MET A 14 -2.65 12.83 -22.02
N LEU A 15 -3.54 11.89 -21.72
CA LEU A 15 -3.31 10.48 -22.03
C LEU A 15 -3.34 10.20 -23.53
N GLN A 16 -4.24 10.86 -24.28
CA GLN A 16 -4.31 10.74 -25.75
C GLN A 16 -3.05 11.28 -26.43
N TYR A 17 -2.43 12.32 -25.88
CA TYR A 17 -1.17 12.89 -26.37
C TYR A 17 0.08 12.15 -25.87
N HIS A 18 -0.06 10.95 -25.31
CA HIS A 18 1.05 10.13 -24.81
C HIS A 18 1.92 10.83 -23.76
N VAL A 19 1.33 11.71 -22.96
CA VAL A 19 2.04 12.27 -21.79
C VAL A 19 2.30 11.13 -20.80
N PRO A 20 3.56 10.94 -20.33
CA PRO A 20 3.89 9.85 -19.44
C PRO A 20 3.07 9.92 -18.14
N PRO A 21 2.43 8.81 -17.70
CA PRO A 21 1.55 8.82 -16.53
C PRO A 21 2.26 9.26 -15.24
N GLN A 22 3.56 8.97 -15.12
CA GLN A 22 4.38 9.38 -13.98
C GLN A 22 4.41 10.89 -13.81
N ASP A 23 4.47 11.64 -14.92
CA ASP A 23 4.52 13.10 -14.86
C ASP A 23 3.13 13.70 -14.62
N ILE A 24 2.08 13.07 -15.16
CA ILE A 24 0.68 13.41 -14.81
C ILE A 24 0.47 13.23 -13.31
N SER A 25 0.93 12.11 -12.74
CA SER A 25 0.81 11.84 -11.30
C SER A 25 1.51 12.92 -10.47
N LYS A 26 2.73 13.34 -10.87
CA LYS A 26 3.50 14.37 -10.18
C LYS A 26 2.83 15.74 -10.28
N MET A 27 2.27 16.08 -11.43
CA MET A 27 1.55 17.34 -11.63
C MET A 27 0.29 17.43 -10.76
N LEU A 28 -0.43 16.32 -10.60
CA LEU A 28 -1.62 16.27 -9.75
C LEU A 28 -1.29 16.29 -8.24
N ARG A 29 -0.07 15.90 -7.85
CA ARG A 29 0.35 15.92 -6.44
C ARG A 29 0.37 17.36 -5.91
N GLY A 30 -0.12 17.53 -4.68
CA GLY A 30 -0.13 18.83 -3.98
C GLY A 30 -1.32 19.72 -4.34
N GLN A 31 -2.09 19.40 -5.37
CA GLN A 31 -3.34 20.09 -5.64
C GLN A 31 -4.40 19.70 -4.61
N LYS A 32 -5.00 20.71 -3.95
CA LYS A 32 -6.05 20.51 -2.94
C LYS A 32 -7.39 20.96 -3.50
N TYR A 33 -8.28 19.99 -3.62
CA TYR A 33 -9.68 20.17 -4.01
C TYR A 33 -10.58 19.32 -3.12
N GLU A 34 -11.73 19.86 -2.75
CA GLU A 34 -12.82 19.09 -2.15
C GLU A 34 -13.48 18.20 -3.21
N PRO A 35 -13.96 16.98 -2.86
CA PRO A 35 -14.04 16.37 -1.54
C PRO A 35 -12.74 15.68 -1.09
N TYR A 36 -12.63 15.48 0.22
CA TYR A 36 -11.60 14.68 0.88
C TYR A 36 -12.26 13.70 1.85
N GLY A 37 -11.57 12.62 2.20
CA GLY A 37 -12.11 11.64 3.13
C GLY A 37 -11.72 10.21 2.82
N PHE A 38 -12.54 9.28 3.32
CA PHE A 38 -12.33 7.86 3.16
C PHE A 38 -12.75 7.38 1.77
N VAL A 39 -11.91 6.54 1.17
CA VAL A 39 -12.18 5.91 -0.12
C VAL A 39 -12.79 4.55 0.15
N GLN A 40 -13.96 4.32 -0.41
CA GLN A 40 -14.64 3.02 -0.32
C GLN A 40 -14.15 2.10 -1.46
N LYS A 41 -14.12 0.79 -1.19
CA LYS A 41 -13.85 -0.28 -2.16
C LYS A 41 -12.43 -0.37 -2.75
N HIS A 42 -11.54 0.59 -2.52
CA HIS A 42 -10.17 0.49 -3.02
C HIS A 42 -9.28 -0.32 -2.06
N PRO A 43 -8.52 -1.34 -2.54
CA PRO A 43 -7.73 -2.22 -1.67
C PRO A 43 -6.54 -1.52 -1.01
N TYR A 44 -5.87 -0.62 -1.73
CA TYR A 44 -4.59 -0.03 -1.30
C TYR A 44 -4.71 1.37 -0.68
N ILE A 45 -5.81 2.07 -0.95
CA ILE A 45 -6.00 3.49 -0.61
C ILE A 45 -7.21 3.58 0.29
N LYS A 46 -7.01 3.98 1.55
CA LYS A 46 -8.10 4.10 2.52
C LYS A 46 -8.56 5.54 2.73
N TYR A 47 -7.64 6.49 2.60
CA TYR A 47 -7.92 7.91 2.85
C TYR A 47 -7.19 8.78 1.83
N VAL A 48 -7.84 9.87 1.42
CA VAL A 48 -7.28 10.86 0.50
C VAL A 48 -7.56 12.27 0.99
N SER A 49 -6.58 13.15 0.77
CA SER A 49 -6.68 14.57 1.13
C SER A 49 -7.36 15.43 0.06
N SER A 50 -7.57 14.88 -1.14
CA SER A 50 -8.27 15.51 -2.26
C SER A 50 -8.60 14.47 -3.35
N ILE A 51 -9.56 14.78 -4.23
CA ILE A 51 -9.79 14.01 -5.46
C ILE A 51 -8.57 13.99 -6.39
N SER A 52 -7.75 15.05 -6.43
CA SER A 52 -6.51 15.05 -7.24
C SER A 52 -5.45 14.12 -6.62
N ASP A 53 -5.35 14.11 -5.28
CA ASP A 53 -4.50 13.15 -4.56
C ASP A 53 -4.93 11.71 -4.84
N LEU A 54 -6.24 11.42 -4.84
CA LEU A 54 -6.77 10.11 -5.21
C LEU A 54 -6.35 9.70 -6.63
N ILE A 55 -6.61 10.54 -7.64
CA ILE A 55 -6.28 10.23 -9.04
C ILE A 55 -4.78 10.00 -9.19
N SER A 56 -3.95 10.85 -8.58
CA SER A 56 -2.50 10.69 -8.64
C SER A 56 -2.02 9.36 -8.05
N LYS A 57 -2.63 8.88 -6.96
CA LYS A 57 -2.30 7.58 -6.34
C LYS A 57 -2.74 6.42 -7.22
N ILE A 58 -3.92 6.52 -7.85
CA ILE A 58 -4.40 5.50 -8.80
C ILE A 58 -3.42 5.39 -9.97
N ILE A 59 -2.98 6.51 -10.54
CA ILE A 59 -2.01 6.50 -11.64
C ILE A 59 -0.69 5.84 -11.21
N ASP A 60 -0.16 6.17 -10.02
CA ASP A 60 1.06 5.52 -9.50
C ASP A 60 0.89 3.99 -9.39
N ILE A 61 -0.27 3.54 -8.89
CA ILE A 61 -0.59 2.12 -8.73
C ILE A 61 -0.65 1.40 -10.09
N GLU A 62 -1.27 2.01 -11.10
CA GLU A 62 -1.32 1.45 -12.45
C GLU A 62 0.07 1.37 -13.09
N VAL A 63 0.98 2.29 -12.74
CA VAL A 63 2.40 2.24 -13.12
C VAL A 63 3.18 1.17 -12.33
N GLY A 64 2.62 0.67 -11.23
CA GLY A 64 3.25 -0.30 -10.32
C GLY A 64 4.07 0.31 -9.20
N ASP A 65 3.95 1.62 -8.96
CA ASP A 65 4.53 2.30 -7.80
C ASP A 65 3.53 2.35 -6.63
N PHE A 66 3.73 1.49 -5.63
CA PHE A 66 2.92 1.46 -4.41
C PHE A 66 3.55 2.24 -3.25
N SER A 67 4.57 3.06 -3.48
CA SER A 67 5.31 3.78 -2.41
C SER A 67 4.39 4.61 -1.51
N ARG A 68 3.33 5.18 -2.10
CA ARG A 68 2.42 6.16 -1.47
C ARG A 68 1.09 5.55 -0.99
N CYS A 69 0.90 4.25 -1.17
CA CYS A 69 -0.29 3.54 -0.69
C CYS A 69 -0.23 3.36 0.83
N GLN A 70 -1.37 3.48 1.51
CA GLN A 70 -1.42 3.21 2.96
C GLN A 70 -1.35 1.71 3.25
N VAL A 71 -1.93 0.89 2.38
CA VAL A 71 -1.83 -0.57 2.44
C VAL A 71 -1.02 -1.02 1.23
N LYS A 72 0.16 -1.57 1.48
CA LYS A 72 1.03 -2.12 0.43
C LYS A 72 0.64 -3.57 0.12
N PRO A 73 0.75 -4.02 -1.14
CA PRO A 73 0.57 -5.43 -1.48
C PRO A 73 1.67 -6.30 -0.85
N GLU A 74 1.34 -7.56 -0.57
CA GLU A 74 2.19 -8.51 0.19
C GLU A 74 3.59 -8.73 -0.41
N ASN A 75 3.75 -8.54 -1.72
CA ASN A 75 5.00 -8.75 -2.45
C ASN A 75 5.75 -7.46 -2.84
N TYR A 76 5.40 -6.30 -2.28
CA TYR A 76 6.00 -5.02 -2.69
C TYR A 76 7.50 -4.88 -2.33
N ASP A 77 7.92 -5.40 -1.18
CA ASP A 77 9.27 -5.17 -0.65
C ASP A 77 10.35 -6.04 -1.32
N LEU A 78 9.95 -7.09 -2.06
CA LEU A 78 10.88 -8.00 -2.73
C LEU A 78 11.50 -7.39 -4.00
N ASN A 79 10.81 -6.45 -4.66
CA ASN A 79 11.23 -5.92 -5.96
C ASN A 79 11.89 -4.53 -5.87
N THR A 80 11.63 -3.77 -4.80
CA THR A 80 12.18 -2.42 -4.60
C THR A 80 13.64 -2.45 -4.13
N ASN A 81 14.04 -3.48 -3.39
CA ASN A 81 15.44 -3.71 -3.02
C ASN A 81 16.29 -4.18 -4.22
N ALA A 82 15.70 -4.86 -5.21
CA ALA A 82 16.43 -5.28 -6.40
C ALA A 82 16.83 -4.08 -7.27
N ARG A 83 15.95 -3.11 -7.49
CA ARG A 83 16.26 -1.91 -8.31
C ARG A 83 17.33 -1.01 -7.69
N ASN A 84 17.46 -0.98 -6.37
CA ASN A 84 18.52 -0.23 -5.68
C ASN A 84 19.86 -0.99 -5.61
N ILE A 85 19.89 -2.30 -5.90
CA ILE A 85 21.12 -3.11 -5.96
C ILE A 85 21.76 -3.07 -7.36
N PHE A 86 20.98 -2.86 -8.42
CA PHE A 86 21.53 -2.81 -9.80
C PHE A 86 22.37 -1.55 -10.09
N ASN A 87 22.26 -0.48 -9.29
CA ASN A 87 23.12 0.70 -9.48
C ASN A 87 24.55 0.56 -8.91
N THR A 88 24.87 -0.48 -8.13
CA THR A 88 26.25 -0.63 -7.59
C THR A 88 27.12 -1.59 -8.40
N LYS A 89 26.54 -2.56 -9.12
CA LYS A 89 27.31 -3.49 -9.95
C LYS A 89 27.81 -2.86 -11.25
N ASP A 90 27.11 -1.85 -11.77
CA ASP A 90 27.52 -1.12 -12.97
C ASP A 90 28.56 -0.02 -12.66
N ILE A 91 28.72 0.39 -11.39
CA ILE A 91 29.79 1.33 -10.96
C ILE A 91 31.15 0.62 -10.79
N ILE A 92 31.17 -0.68 -10.47
CA ILE A 92 32.41 -1.40 -10.14
C ILE A 92 33.15 -1.93 -11.39
N LYS A 93 32.46 -2.11 -12.53
CA LYS A 93 33.11 -2.63 -13.75
C LYS A 93 34.07 -1.63 -14.42
N ASP A 94 33.88 -0.34 -14.20
CA ASP A 94 34.72 0.70 -14.82
C ASP A 94 35.98 1.04 -14.01
N GLN A 95 36.22 0.39 -12.85
CA GLN A 95 37.35 0.71 -11.97
C GLN A 95 38.36 -0.43 -11.77
N ILE A 96 38.18 -1.61 -12.39
CA ILE A 96 39.15 -2.72 -12.33
C ILE A 96 39.98 -2.76 -13.61
N ALA A 97 40.69 -1.67 -13.87
CA ALA A 97 41.91 -1.71 -14.67
C ALA A 97 43.03 -1.10 -13.83
N THR A 98 43.89 -1.99 -13.34
CA THR A 98 45.25 -1.76 -12.79
C THR A 98 45.43 -1.44 -11.29
N ASN A 99 46.04 -2.44 -10.63
CA ASN A 99 47.12 -2.36 -9.64
C ASN A 99 46.79 -2.29 -8.13
N SER A 100 47.19 -3.38 -7.46
CA SER A 100 47.55 -3.54 -6.03
C SER A 100 48.51 -2.44 -5.51
N PRO A 101 48.56 -2.10 -4.20
CA PRO A 101 48.91 -3.05 -3.13
C PRO A 101 48.25 -2.86 -1.73
N ASN A 102 48.46 -3.91 -0.91
CA ASN A 102 48.34 -4.12 0.54
C ASN A 102 48.21 -2.91 1.48
N TYR A 103 47.37 -3.01 2.54
CA TYR A 103 47.70 -2.82 3.97
C TYR A 103 46.57 -3.37 4.88
N ALA A 104 46.93 -3.74 6.11
CA ALA A 104 46.26 -4.68 7.02
C ALA A 104 45.21 -4.09 8.00
N ASN A 105 44.58 -5.01 8.75
CA ASN A 105 43.80 -4.89 10.02
C ASN A 105 42.27 -4.83 9.81
N GLY A 106 41.49 -5.87 10.14
CA GLY A 106 40.95 -6.19 11.49
C GLY A 106 39.57 -5.53 11.62
N GLU A 107 38.41 -6.14 11.86
CA GLU A 107 38.02 -7.25 12.75
C GLU A 107 36.74 -7.94 12.23
N SER A 108 36.55 -9.20 12.61
CA SER A 108 35.31 -9.97 12.42
C SER A 108 34.24 -9.58 13.44
N LYS A 109 32.96 -9.53 13.04
CA LYS A 109 31.88 -10.21 13.79
C LYS A 109 30.89 -10.89 12.87
N ASN A 110 30.94 -12.21 13.01
CA ASN A 110 30.09 -13.26 12.49
C ASN A 110 28.70 -13.18 13.16
N SER A 111 27.62 -13.43 12.40
CA SER A 111 26.50 -14.19 12.96
C SER A 111 25.61 -14.74 11.85
N ASN A 112 25.72 -16.05 11.70
CA ASN A 112 24.79 -16.96 11.07
C ASN A 112 23.36 -16.75 11.59
N ASN A 113 22.35 -16.99 10.74
CA ASN A 113 21.52 -18.18 10.92
C ASN A 113 20.57 -18.39 9.74
N ASN A 114 20.69 -19.59 9.18
CA ASN A 114 19.69 -20.26 8.35
C ASN A 114 18.40 -20.44 9.15
N ASN A 115 17.26 -20.51 8.45
CA ASN A 115 16.29 -21.58 8.64
C ASN A 115 15.29 -21.61 7.47
N ASN A 116 15.39 -22.69 6.69
CA ASN A 116 14.36 -23.16 5.79
C ASN A 116 13.19 -23.72 6.62
N VAL A 117 11.96 -23.33 6.31
CA VAL A 117 10.78 -24.17 6.60
C VAL A 117 9.82 -24.05 5.42
N SER A 118 9.79 -25.10 4.60
CA SER A 118 8.62 -25.47 3.82
C SER A 118 7.56 -26.04 4.76
N ASN A 119 6.28 -25.78 4.52
CA ASN A 119 5.21 -26.76 4.65
C ASN A 119 3.92 -26.27 3.96
N ASN A 120 3.37 -27.17 3.15
CA ASN A 120 2.02 -27.14 2.59
C ASN A 120 0.98 -27.23 3.71
N ASP A 121 -0.24 -26.75 3.48
CA ASP A 121 -1.48 -27.51 3.75
C ASP A 121 -2.70 -26.82 3.12
N LEU A 122 -3.53 -27.63 2.47
CA LEU A 122 -4.86 -27.30 1.99
C LEU A 122 -5.88 -27.43 3.15
N ASN A 123 -6.72 -26.43 3.38
CA ASN A 123 -8.13 -26.64 3.74
C ASN A 123 -8.97 -25.36 3.69
N SER A 124 -10.10 -25.48 3.01
CA SER A 124 -11.17 -24.49 2.85
C SER A 124 -12.01 -24.33 4.13
N ASP A 125 -12.68 -23.19 4.22
CA ASP A 125 -13.75 -22.87 5.17
C ASP A 125 -13.35 -22.63 6.63
N ASN A 126 -12.62 -21.54 6.88
CA ASN A 126 -12.85 -20.63 8.02
C ASN A 126 -11.81 -19.50 8.03
N MET A 127 -12.15 -18.34 7.47
CA MET A 127 -11.26 -17.19 7.40
C MET A 127 -11.33 -16.36 8.70
N TYR A 128 -10.65 -16.82 9.75
CA TYR A 128 -10.37 -15.99 10.92
C TYR A 128 -9.11 -15.14 10.64
N ARG A 129 -9.19 -13.81 10.83
CA ARG A 129 -8.00 -12.97 10.85
C ARG A 129 -7.63 -12.69 12.30
N THR A 130 -6.53 -13.30 12.76
CA THR A 130 -5.85 -12.90 14.00
C THR A 130 -5.24 -11.53 13.80
N VAL A 131 -5.87 -10.50 14.34
CA VAL A 131 -5.21 -9.21 14.54
C VAL A 131 -5.02 -9.06 16.04
N LYS A 132 -3.76 -9.10 16.47
CA LYS A 132 -3.24 -8.72 17.79
C LYS A 132 -4.26 -8.77 18.94
N GLY A 133 -4.30 -9.91 19.63
CA GLY A 133 -4.68 -9.98 21.04
C GLY A 133 -6.16 -10.14 21.38
N ASN A 134 -7.10 -9.99 20.44
CA ASN A 134 -8.50 -10.36 20.67
C ASN A 134 -9.08 -11.02 19.42
N THR A 135 -9.23 -12.34 19.45
CA THR A 135 -10.06 -13.07 18.49
C THR A 135 -11.51 -12.70 18.74
N ILE A 136 -12.02 -11.64 18.10
CA ILE A 136 -13.44 -11.30 18.13
C ILE A 136 -14.17 -12.33 17.26
N ALA A 137 -14.45 -13.48 17.85
CA ALA A 137 -15.36 -14.48 17.30
C ALA A 137 -16.78 -13.96 17.50
N GLY A 138 -17.38 -13.41 16.45
CA GLY A 138 -18.75 -12.94 16.49
C GLY A 138 -19.40 -13.05 15.12
N GLU A 139 -20.72 -13.19 15.13
CA GLU A 139 -21.53 -13.24 13.93
C GLU A 139 -21.45 -11.91 13.17
N ARG A 140 -21.23 -12.00 11.85
CA ARG A 140 -21.21 -10.83 10.97
C ARG A 140 -22.63 -10.37 10.71
N LEU A 141 -22.94 -9.11 11.04
CA LEU A 141 -24.21 -8.50 10.66
C LEU A 141 -24.09 -7.86 9.27
N TYR A 142 -24.78 -8.43 8.29
CA TYR A 142 -24.82 -7.91 6.92
C TYR A 142 -25.68 -6.64 6.77
N CYS A 143 -26.60 -6.38 7.71
CA CYS A 143 -27.52 -5.25 7.65
C CYS A 143 -27.02 -3.98 8.38
N SER A 144 -25.82 -4.01 8.95
CA SER A 144 -25.24 -2.86 9.68
C SER A 144 -23.95 -2.38 9.00
N THR A 145 -23.92 -1.09 8.69
CA THR A 145 -22.76 -0.44 8.07
C THR A 145 -22.08 0.47 9.09
N CYS A 146 -20.76 0.41 9.17
CA CYS A 146 -19.97 1.28 10.06
C CYS A 146 -20.20 2.76 9.69
N PRO A 147 -20.57 3.65 10.63
CA PRO A 147 -20.77 5.07 10.35
C PRO A 147 -19.45 5.81 10.05
N THR A 148 -18.33 5.29 10.52
CA THR A 148 -17.02 5.95 10.40
C THR A 148 -16.31 5.62 9.08
N CYS A 149 -16.37 4.38 8.61
CA CYS A 149 -15.67 3.93 7.40
C CYS A 149 -16.56 3.28 6.34
N SER A 150 -17.89 3.24 6.57
CA SER A 150 -18.88 2.63 5.67
C SER A 150 -18.60 1.17 5.32
N SER A 151 -17.81 0.46 6.14
CA SER A 151 -17.60 -0.97 6.00
C SER A 151 -18.85 -1.75 6.40
N THR A 152 -19.14 -2.82 5.66
CA THR A 152 -20.16 -3.83 5.98
C THR A 152 -19.62 -4.98 6.84
N ARG A 153 -18.39 -4.84 7.35
CA ARG A 153 -17.73 -5.84 8.22
C ARG A 153 -17.89 -5.44 9.68
N MET A 154 -19.14 -5.43 10.12
CA MET A 154 -19.52 -5.20 11.51
C MET A 154 -19.74 -6.54 12.21
N VAL A 155 -19.21 -6.66 13.43
CA VAL A 155 -19.31 -7.86 14.26
C VAL A 155 -19.94 -7.49 15.59
N ARG A 156 -20.84 -8.32 16.10
CA ARG A 156 -21.45 -8.11 17.41
C ARG A 156 -20.50 -8.55 18.53
N ASN A 157 -20.22 -7.65 19.48
CA ASN A 157 -19.45 -7.94 20.69
C ASN A 157 -20.28 -7.51 21.91
N GLY A 158 -21.11 -8.44 22.42
CA GLY A 158 -22.11 -8.15 23.45
C GLY A 158 -23.26 -7.28 22.93
N THR A 159 -23.54 -6.16 23.58
CA THR A 159 -24.51 -5.15 23.13
C THR A 159 -23.95 -4.24 22.04
N CYS A 160 -22.63 -4.05 22.02
CA CYS A 160 -21.92 -3.23 21.05
C CYS A 160 -21.74 -3.94 19.70
N LEU A 161 -21.62 -3.15 18.64
CA LEU A 161 -21.15 -3.58 17.34
C LEU A 161 -19.77 -2.97 17.09
N VAL A 162 -18.84 -3.77 16.56
CA VAL A 162 -17.45 -3.37 16.31
C VAL A 162 -17.14 -3.53 14.82
N CYS A 163 -16.56 -2.49 14.21
CA CYS A 163 -16.08 -2.56 12.83
C CYS A 163 -14.72 -3.25 12.77
N LEU A 164 -14.58 -4.30 11.97
CA LEU A 164 -13.30 -5.00 11.77
C LEU A 164 -12.28 -4.20 10.94
N ASP A 165 -12.73 -3.22 10.15
CA ASP A 165 -11.85 -2.47 9.24
C ASP A 165 -11.29 -1.19 9.87
N CYS A 166 -12.02 -0.57 10.81
CA CYS A 166 -11.60 0.69 11.45
C CYS A 166 -11.67 0.68 12.99
N GLY A 167 -12.16 -0.39 13.62
CA GLY A 167 -12.23 -0.52 15.08
C GLY A 167 -13.29 0.33 15.78
N SER A 168 -14.15 1.04 15.04
CA SER A 168 -15.21 1.86 15.64
C SER A 168 -16.25 0.98 16.33
N THR A 169 -16.68 1.37 17.52
CA THR A 169 -17.74 0.70 18.28
C THR A 169 -19.03 1.51 18.26
N THR A 170 -20.18 0.89 18.01
CA THR A 170 -21.51 1.52 18.06
C THR A 170 -22.46 0.70 18.92
N GLY A 171 -23.48 1.34 19.53
CA GLY A 171 -24.52 0.62 20.28
C GLY A 171 -24.11 0.11 21.66
N CYS A 172 -23.08 0.68 22.28
CA CYS A 172 -22.76 0.41 23.68
C CYS A 172 -23.69 1.23 24.58
N SER A 173 -24.46 0.55 25.44
CA SER A 173 -25.25 1.15 26.53
C SER A 173 -24.50 1.01 27.83
#